data_AF-A0ABD5GJ74-F1
#
_entry.id   AF-A0ABD5GJ74-F1
#
_cell.length_a   1.000
_cell.length_b   1.000
_cell.length_c   1.000
_cell.angle_alpha   90.00
_cell.angle_beta   90.00
_cell.angle_gamma   90.00
#
_symmetry.space_group_name_H-M   'P 1'
#
loop_
_entity.id
_entity.type
_entity.pdbx_description
1 polymer ?
#
loop_
_entity_poly.entity_id
_entity_poly.type
_entity_poly.pdbx_seq_one_letter_code
_entity_poly.pdbx_strand_id
1 'polypeptide(L)' 'MKNLNELREILGRTMEGVLSGSVSVEQAKAVAAVASEVNTTAKLEVDMARATDGDFKGSGFLDVDPAPRPKGIGVDRH' A
#
# COMPACT_ATOMS: atom_id res chain seq x y z
N MET A 1 3.18 9.47 6.62
CA MET A 1 2.74 8.23 5.97
C MET A 1 2.43 8.56 4.53
N LYS A 2 3.46 8.46 3.70
CA LYS A 2 3.41 8.75 2.27
C LYS A 2 3.45 7.47 1.42
N ASN A 3 3.90 6.34 1.98
CA ASN A 3 3.94 5.03 1.30
C ASN A 3 4.24 3.88 2.29
N LEU A 4 4.22 2.63 1.80
CA LEU A 4 4.50 1.41 2.59
C LEU A 4 5.89 1.37 3.25
N ASN A 5 6.90 2.06 2.69
CA ASN A 5 8.24 2.08 3.27
C ASN A 5 8.25 2.88 4.58
N GLU A 6 7.59 4.05 4.60
CA GLU A 6 7.42 4.83 5.84
C GLU A 6 6.63 4.05 6.90
N LEU A 7 5.65 3.24 6.50
CA LEU A 7 4.89 2.41 7.44
C LEU A 7 5.79 1.37 8.12
N ARG A 8 6.68 0.72 7.36
CA ARG A 8 7.66 -0.24 7.90
C ARG A 8 8.61 0.43 8.88
N GLU A 9 9.07 1.63 8.59
CA GLU A 9 9.92 2.41 9.50
C GLU A 9 9.21 2.80 10.79
N ILE A 10 7.93 3.17 10.73
CA ILE A 10 7.14 3.52 11.92
C ILE A 10 6.94 2.28 12.80
N LEU A 11 6.63 1.12 12.19
CA LEU A 11 6.49 -0.14 12.92
C LEU A 11 7.81 -0.55 13.58
N GLY A 12 8.94 -0.45 12.87
CA GLY A 12 10.26 -0.72 13.41
C GLY A 12 10.60 0.15 14.62
N ARG A 13 10.42 1.47 14.50
CA ARG A 13 10.60 2.43 15.61
C ARG A 13 9.67 2.15 16.80
N THR A 14 8.44 1.72 16.53
CA THR A 14 7.47 1.37 17.58
C THR A 14 7.92 0.11 18.34
N MET A 15 8.43 -0.90 17.63
CA MET A 15 8.99 -2.10 18.24
C MET A 15 10.20 -1.78 19.12
N GLU A 16 11.13 -0.95 18.63
CA GLU A 16 12.26 -0.47 19.42
C GLU A 16 11.82 0.30 20.65
N GLY A 17 10.80 1.15 20.52
CA GLY A 17 10.21 1.90 21.63
C GLY A 17 9.56 1.02 22.69
N VAL A 18 8.95 -0.09 22.31
CA VAL A 18 8.42 -1.07 23.28
C VAL A 18 9.56 -1.76 24.02
N LEU A 19 10.63 -2.16 23.30
CA LEU A 19 11.79 -2.82 23.89
C LEU A 19 12.55 -1.91 24.86
N SER A 20 12.66 -0.62 24.56
CA SER A 20 13.30 0.38 25.42
C SER A 20 12.42 0.88 26.57
N GLY A 21 11.12 0.54 26.55
CA GLY A 21 10.12 1.03 27.50
C GLY A 21 9.67 2.47 27.24
N SER A 22 10.09 3.11 26.14
CA SER A 22 9.66 4.46 25.76
C SER A 22 8.27 4.50 25.12
N VAL A 23 7.73 3.35 24.70
CA VAL A 23 6.38 3.19 24.15
C VAL A 23 5.63 2.15 24.97
N SER A 24 4.43 2.49 25.44
CA SER A 24 3.60 1.55 26.18
C SER A 24 3.00 0.47 25.27
N VAL A 25 2.64 -0.67 25.85
CA VAL A 25 2.00 -1.76 25.11
C VAL A 25 0.68 -1.29 24.46
N GLU A 26 -0.13 -0.50 25.16
CA GLU A 26 -1.36 0.09 24.60
C GLU A 26 -1.09 1.00 23.40
N GLN A 27 -0.06 1.83 23.46
CA GLN A 27 0.34 2.68 22.33
C GLN A 27 0.78 1.82 21.14
N ALA A 28 1.58 0.78 21.39
CA ALA A 28 2.02 -0.14 20.34
C ALA A 28 0.85 -0.88 19.68
N LYS A 29 -0.16 -1.31 20.47
CA LYS A 29 -1.39 -1.92 19.94
C LYS A 29 -2.17 -0.95 19.05
N ALA A 30 -2.27 0.32 19.44
CA ALA A 30 -2.94 1.33 18.63
C ALA A 30 -2.22 1.57 17.29
N VAL A 31 -0.88 1.65 17.31
CA VAL A 31 -0.08 1.77 16.08
C VAL A 31 -0.26 0.53 15.19
N ALA A 32 -0.26 -0.67 15.76
CA ALA A 32 -0.47 -1.91 15.02
C ALA A 32 -1.87 -1.96 14.36
N ALA A 33 -2.91 -1.48 15.05
CA ALA A 33 -4.25 -1.41 14.50
C ALA A 33 -4.32 -0.48 13.27
N VAL A 34 -3.76 0.73 13.37
CA VAL A 34 -3.70 1.68 12.25
C VAL A 34 -2.91 1.11 11.07
N ALA A 35 -1.77 0.46 11.35
CA ALA A 35 -0.96 -0.17 10.31
C ALA A 35 -1.69 -1.32 9.60
N SER A 36 -2.52 -2.06 10.32
CA SER A 36 -3.36 -3.12 9.74
C SER A 36 -4.41 -2.54 8.79
N GLU A 37 -5.08 -1.45 9.19
CA GLU A 37 -6.08 -0.78 8.35
C GLU A 37 -5.46 -0.27 7.06
N VAL A 38 -4.29 0.35 7.18
CA VAL A 38 -3.49 0.81 6.04
C VAL A 38 -3.12 -0.34 5.08
N ASN A 39 -2.74 -1.50 5.60
CA ASN A 39 -2.45 -2.66 4.75
C ASN A 39 -3.71 -3.18 4.05
N THR A 40 -4.87 -3.11 4.70
CA THR A 40 -6.16 -3.48 4.11
C THR A 40 -6.52 -2.54 2.96
N THR A 41 -6.39 -1.23 3.16
CA THR A 41 -6.68 -0.25 2.09
C THR A 41 -5.72 -0.41 0.90
N ALA A 42 -4.43 -0.66 1.16
CA ALA A 42 -3.45 -0.92 0.11
C ALA A 42 -3.82 -2.15 -0.75
N LYS A 43 -4.30 -3.24 -0.13
CA LYS A 43 -4.77 -4.42 -0.88
C LYS A 43 -5.97 -4.09 -1.76
N LEU A 44 -6.95 -3.36 -1.22
CA LEU A 44 -8.12 -2.92 -1.98
C LEU A 44 -7.74 -2.07 -3.19
N GLU A 45 -6.76 -1.17 -3.05
CA GLU A 45 -6.26 -0.37 -4.17
C GLU A 45 -5.60 -1.23 -5.26
N VAL A 46 -4.83 -2.25 -4.88
CA VAL A 46 -4.26 -3.22 -5.84
C VAL A 46 -5.36 -4.00 -6.55
N ASP A 47 -6.37 -4.44 -5.82
CA ASP A 47 -7.49 -5.18 -6.41
C ASP A 47 -8.31 -4.31 -7.37
N MET A 48 -8.52 -3.03 -7.04
CA MET A 48 -9.15 -2.06 -7.95
C MET A 48 -8.29 -1.76 -9.18
N ALA A 49 -6.97 -1.60 -9.01
CA ALA A 49 -6.05 -1.43 -10.13
C ALA A 49 -6.09 -2.62 -11.09
N ARG A 50 -6.18 -3.85 -10.55
CA ARG A 50 -6.34 -5.08 -11.34
C ARG A 50 -7.69 -5.15 -12.04
N ALA A 51 -8.78 -4.84 -11.34
CA ALA A 51 -10.13 -4.90 -11.90
C ALA A 51 -10.40 -3.86 -13.00
N THR A 52 -9.58 -2.81 -13.08
CA THR A 52 -9.71 -1.72 -14.05
C THR A 52 -8.63 -1.74 -15.14
N ASP A 53 -7.89 -2.85 -15.29
CA ASP A 53 -6.77 -2.97 -16.25
C ASP A 53 -5.76 -1.80 -16.14
N GLY A 54 -5.51 -1.32 -14.92
CA GLY A 54 -4.56 -0.24 -14.64
C GLY A 54 -5.05 1.17 -14.96
N ASP A 55 -6.32 1.36 -15.32
CA ASP A 55 -6.91 2.69 -15.51
C ASP A 55 -7.16 3.42 -14.18
N PHE A 56 -7.23 2.66 -13.06
CA PHE A 56 -7.20 3.21 -11.72
C PHE A 56 -5.76 3.60 -11.30
N LYS A 57 -5.51 4.90 -11.16
CA LYS A 57 -4.19 5.47 -10.80
C LYS A 57 -3.89 5.54 -9.29
N GLY A 58 -4.65 4.83 -8.46
CA GLY A 58 -4.45 4.84 -7.00
C GLY A 58 -5.00 6.08 -6.32
N SER A 59 -5.00 6.07 -4.98
CA SER A 59 -5.32 7.24 -4.16
C SER A 59 -4.10 8.14 -3.87
N GLY A 60 -2.91 7.73 -4.36
CA GLY A 60 -1.60 8.26 -3.95
C GLY A 60 -0.95 7.47 -2.81
N PHE A 61 -1.55 6.37 -2.36
CA PHE A 61 -1.03 5.50 -1.30
C PHE A 61 -0.04 4.43 -1.79
N LEU A 62 -0.22 3.99 -3.04
CA LEU A 62 0.67 3.09 -3.78
C LEU A 62 0.99 3.71 -5.14
N ASP A 63 2.28 3.83 -5.47
CA ASP A 63 2.70 4.06 -6.87
C ASP A 63 2.57 2.74 -7.63
N VAL A 64 1.43 2.54 -8.27
CA VAL A 64 1.22 1.45 -9.23
C VAL A 64 1.68 1.96 -10.60
N ASP A 65 2.86 1.53 -11.03
CA ASP A 65 3.34 1.77 -12.39
C ASP A 65 2.42 1.00 -13.37
N PRO A 66 1.60 1.68 -14.19
CA PRO A 66 0.67 1.01 -15.08
C PRO A 66 1.49 0.32 -16.17
N ALA A 67 1.61 -1.01 -16.10
CA ALA A 67 2.24 -1.79 -17.15
C ALA A 67 1.63 -1.43 -18.53
N PRO A 68 2.44 -1.35 -19.59
CA PRO A 68 1.96 -0.87 -20.87
C PRO A 68 0.90 -1.81 -21.46
N ARG A 69 -0.22 -1.25 -21.92
CA ARG A 69 -1.30 -1.97 -22.61
C ARG A 69 -0.73 -2.89 -23.69
N PRO A 70 -1.18 -4.16 -23.79
CA PRO A 70 -0.84 -5.01 -24.93
C PRO A 70 -1.25 -4.29 -26.22
N LYS A 71 -0.32 -4.18 -27.18
CA LYS A 71 -0.59 -3.60 -28.51
C LYS A 71 -1.79 -4.33 -29.12
N GLY A 72 -2.80 -3.56 -29.52
CA GLY A 72 -4.05 -4.07 -30.07
C GLY A 72 -3.83 -5.13 -31.15
N ILE A 73 -4.48 -6.28 -30.99
CA ILE A 73 -4.67 -7.23 -32.07
C ILE A 73 -5.77 -6.63 -32.95
N GLY A 74 -5.36 -5.93 -34.01
CA GLY A 74 -6.25 -5.26 -34.94
C GLY A 74 -5.47 -4.68 -36.11
N VAL A 75 -4.59 -5.50 -36.71
CA VAL A 75 -3.97 -5.17 -37.98
C VAL A 75 -4.98 -5.49 -39.08
N ASP A 76 -5.30 -4.44 -39.83
CA ASP A 76 -5.93 -4.38 -41.15
C ASP A 76 -6.30 -5.71 -41.82
N ARG A 77 -7.59 -5.89 -42.13
CA ARG A 77 -8.01 -6.67 -43.31
C ARG A 77 -9.22 -6.03 -44.00
N HIS A 78 -8.94 -5.62 -45.24
CA HIS A 78 -9.80 -5.31 -46.39
C HIS A 78 -10.42 -3.93 -46.51
#